data_AF-A0A1A8L330-F1
#
_entry.id   AF-A0A1A8L330-F1
#
_cell.length_a   1.000
_cell.length_b   1.000
_cell.length_c   1.000
_cell.angle_alpha   90.00
_cell.angle_beta   90.00
_cell.angle_gamma   90.00
#
_symmetry.space_group_name_H-M   'P 1'
#
loop_
_entity.id
_entity.type
_entity.pdbx_description
1 polymer ?
#
loop_
_entity_poly.entity_id
_entity_poly.type
_entity_poly.pdbx_seq_one_letter_code
_entity_poly.pdbx_strand_id
1 'polypeptide(L)' 'GTGRSSSGNTILGRAAFWVEASPCSTTTTCRRQTGTAGGRSVSIIDTPGFFHTHLSPQEVMTEVGQCVT' A
#
# COMPACT_ATOMS: atom_id res chain seq x y z
N GLY A 1 -2.83 -12.19 -1.20
CA GLY A 1 -2.99 -10.73 -0.96
C GLY A 1 -4.42 -10.25 -1.23
N THR A 2 -4.81 -9.07 -0.72
CA THR A 2 -6.17 -8.48 -0.88
C THR A 2 -6.30 -7.49 -2.04
N GLY A 3 -5.27 -7.36 -2.89
CA GLY A 3 -5.32 -6.53 -4.10
C GLY A 3 -5.01 -5.04 -3.92
N ARG A 4 -4.66 -4.57 -2.72
CA ARG A 4 -4.40 -3.13 -2.43
C ARG A 4 -3.36 -2.48 -3.37
N SER A 5 -2.16 -3.06 -3.46
CA SER A 5 -1.08 -2.55 -4.31
C SER A 5 -1.48 -2.53 -5.80
N SER A 6 -2.20 -3.57 -6.25
CA SER A 6 -2.69 -3.64 -7.63
C SER A 6 -3.74 -2.56 -7.91
N SER A 7 -4.65 -2.31 -6.97
CA SER A 7 -5.64 -1.24 -7.11
C SER A 7 -4.98 0.14 -7.17
N GLY A 8 -3.91 0.36 -6.39
CA GLY A 8 -3.11 1.60 -6.47
C GLY A 8 -2.49 1.81 -7.86
N ASN A 9 -1.98 0.75 -8.49
CA ASN A 9 -1.47 0.80 -9.85
C ASN A 9 -2.57 1.13 -10.87
N THR A 10 -3.76 0.55 -10.70
CA THR A 10 -4.92 0.84 -11.55
C THR A 10 -5.33 2.31 -11.43
N ILE A 11 -5.41 2.85 -10.22
CA ILE A 11 -5.80 4.26 -9.99
C ILE A 11 -4.78 5.22 -10.63
N LEU A 12 -3.48 4.92 -10.54
CA LEU A 12 -2.41 5.76 -11.09
C LEU A 12 -2.13 5.50 -12.58
N GLY A 13 -2.72 4.46 -13.16
CA GLY A 13 -2.48 4.05 -14.55
C GLY A 13 -1.04 3.61 -14.86
N ARG A 14 -0.25 3.25 -13.84
CA ARG A 14 1.16 2.83 -13.97
C ARG A 14 1.56 1.83 -12.89
N ALA A 15 2.66 1.12 -13.12
CA ALA A 15 3.28 0.25 -12.11
C ALA A 15 3.98 1.08 -11.01
N ALA A 16 3.20 1.64 -10.07
CA ALA A 16 3.67 2.48 -8.97
C ALA A 16 4.03 1.70 -7.70
N PHE A 17 3.40 0.54 -7.50
CA PHE A 17 3.56 -0.38 -6.40
C PHE A 17 3.98 -1.75 -6.91
N TRP A 18 4.87 -2.41 -6.16
CA TRP A 18 5.25 -3.78 -6.44
C TRP A 18 4.06 -4.71 -6.16
N VAL A 19 3.82 -5.67 -7.04
CA VAL A 19 2.74 -6.65 -6.90
C VAL A 19 3.36 -8.03 -7.08
N GLU A 20 3.18 -8.90 -6.09
CA GLU A 20 3.63 -10.28 -6.14
C GLU A 20 2.47 -11.20 -5.79
N ALA A 21 2.31 -12.28 -6.57
CA ALA A 21 1.32 -13.30 -6.30
C ALA A 21 1.85 -14.25 -5.22
N SER A 22 1.71 -13.85 -3.96
CA SER A 22 2.14 -14.65 -2.81
C SER A 22 1.03 -14.80 -1.75
N PRO A 23 1.04 -15.92 -1.00
CA PRO A 23 0.08 -16.15 0.08
C PRO A 23 0.33 -15.20 1.27
N CYS A 24 1.57 -14.71 1.44
CA CYS A 24 1.95 -13.73 2.47
C CYS A 24 2.01 -12.32 1.89
N SER A 25 1.61 -11.30 2.66
CA SER A 25 1.83 -9.91 2.27
C SER A 25 3.32 -9.59 2.31
N THR A 26 3.89 -9.17 1.16
CA THR A 26 5.30 -8.76 1.07
C THR A 26 5.53 -7.31 1.47
N THR A 27 4.47 -6.51 1.58
CA THR A 27 4.53 -5.12 2.04
C THR A 27 4.72 -5.08 3.56
N THR A 28 5.93 -4.71 4.01
CA THR A 28 6.31 -4.55 5.43
C THR A 28 6.35 -3.10 5.90
N THR A 29 6.39 -2.14 4.96
CA THR A 29 6.36 -0.69 5.24
C THR A 29 5.30 -0.02 4.38
N CYS A 30 4.82 1.17 4.77
CA CYS A 30 3.96 1.89 3.84
C CYS A 30 4.76 2.43 2.66
N ARG A 31 4.12 2.46 1.49
CA ARG A 31 4.61 3.21 0.34
C ARG A 31 3.61 4.29 -0.03
N ARG A 32 4.10 5.53 -0.15
CA ARG A 32 3.33 6.64 -0.71
C ARG A 32 3.70 6.82 -2.18
N GLN A 33 2.70 6.99 -3.04
CA GLN A 33 2.87 7.36 -4.44
C GLN A 33 1.88 8.45 -4.80
N THR A 34 2.31 9.41 -5.61
CA THR A 34 1.46 10.48 -6.11
C THR A 34 1.23 10.35 -7.61
N GLY A 35 0.16 10.99 -8.07
CA GLY A 35 -0.17 11.10 -9.49
C GLY A 35 -1.47 11.85 -9.70
N THR A 36 -2.06 11.67 -10.88
CA THR A 36 -3.30 12.33 -11.26
C THR A 36 -4.33 11.26 -11.64
N ALA A 37 -5.53 11.36 -11.07
CA ALA A 37 -6.67 10.53 -11.43
C ALA A 37 -7.89 11.43 -11.66
N GLY A 38 -8.57 11.27 -12.80
CA GLY A 38 -9.71 12.12 -13.17
C GLY A 38 -9.41 13.63 -13.16
N GLY A 39 -8.19 14.02 -13.56
CA GLY A 39 -7.75 15.42 -13.56
C GLY A 39 -7.41 16.01 -12.19
N ARG A 40 -7.43 15.20 -11.11
CA ARG A 40 -7.11 15.64 -9.74
C ARG A 40 -5.82 15.01 -9.27
N SER A 41 -4.98 15.79 -8.58
CA SER A 41 -3.81 15.25 -7.88
C SER A 41 -4.25 14.37 -6.72
N VAL A 42 -3.70 13.16 -6.65
CA VAL A 42 -3.98 12.16 -5.61
C VAL A 42 -2.68 11.64 -5.00
N SER A 43 -2.75 11.31 -3.71
CA SER A 43 -1.71 10.57 -3.00
C SER A 43 -2.31 9.23 -2.54
N ILE A 44 -1.64 8.14 -2.89
CA ILE A 44 -2.03 6.78 -2.51
C ILE A 44 -0.99 6.25 -1.54
N ILE A 45 -1.45 5.77 -0.39
CA ILE A 45 -0.62 5.11 0.61
C ILE A 45 -1.00 3.62 0.61
N ASP A 46 -0.09 2.78 0.12
CA ASP A 46 -0.20 1.33 0.27
C ASP A 46 0.38 0.94 1.63
N THR A 47 -0.35 0.12 2.38
CA THR A 47 -0.03 -0.21 3.78
C THR A 47 0.23 -1.70 3.96
N PRO A 48 1.03 -2.09 4.97
CA PRO A 48 1.15 -3.49 5.37
C PRO A 48 -0.21 -4.12 5.66
N GLY A 49 -0.33 -5.44 5.46
CA GLY A 49 -1.53 -6.20 5.82
C GLY A 49 -1.67 -6.31 7.33
N PHE A 50 -2.86 -6.02 7.86
CA PHE A 50 -3.17 -6.15 9.30
C PHE A 50 -3.06 -7.59 9.80
N PHE A 51 -3.45 -8.51 8.93
CA PHE A 51 -3.19 -9.93 9.03
C PHE A 51 -2.43 -10.32 7.76
N HIS A 52 -1.54 -11.30 7.83
CA HIS A 52 -0.67 -11.79 6.74
C HIS A 52 0.65 -11.03 6.51
N THR A 53 1.17 -10.28 7.48
CA THR A 53 2.57 -9.82 7.51
C THR A 53 3.30 -10.53 8.66
N HIS A 54 4.64 -10.48 8.66
CA HIS A 54 5.44 -10.91 9.82
C HIS A 54 5.37 -9.92 11.01
N LEU A 55 4.53 -8.88 10.89
CA LEU A 55 4.38 -7.82 11.88
C LEU A 55 3.24 -8.14 12.83
N SER A 56 3.42 -7.74 14.09
CA SER A 56 2.34 -7.66 15.07
C SER A 56 1.33 -6.56 14.70
N PRO A 57 0.08 -6.65 15.18
CA PRO A 57 -0.91 -5.59 14.97
C PRO A 57 -0.44 -4.20 15.44
N GLN A 58 0.35 -4.15 16.52
CA GLN A 58 0.92 -2.91 17.05
C GLN A 58 1.92 -2.29 16.07
N GLU A 59 2.83 -3.09 15.50
CA GLU A 59 3.79 -2.63 14.50
C GLU A 59 3.09 -2.11 13.23
N VAL A 60 2.03 -2.79 12.78
CA VAL A 60 1.21 -2.31 11.66
C VAL A 60 0.58 -0.96 11.98
N MET A 61 0.02 -0.79 13.19
CA MET A 61 -0.58 0.49 13.61
C MET A 61 0.45 1.61 13.72
N THR A 62 1.64 1.33 14.25
CA THR A 62 2.75 2.28 14.31
C THR A 62 3.15 2.73 12.92
N GLU A 63 3.36 1.78 12.00
CA GLU A 63 3.73 2.06 10.62
C GLU A 63 2.66 2.93 9.95
N VAL A 64 1.39 2.53 10.00
CA VAL A 64 0.29 3.33 9.41
C VAL A 64 0.23 4.74 10.01
N GLY A 65 0.47 4.89 11.31
CA GLY A 65 0.53 6.20 11.98
C GLY A 65 1.60 7.13 11.39
N GLN A 66 2.79 6.61 11.11
CA GLN A 66 3.90 7.39 10.51
C GLN A 66 3.60 7.82 9.06
N CYS A 67 2.80 7.03 8.35
CA CYS A 67 2.54 7.23 6.93
C CYS A 67 1.38 8.17 6.62
N VAL A 68 0.58 8.56 7.61
CA VAL A 68 -0.59 9.44 7.44
C VAL A 68 -0.27 10.89 7.81
N THR A 69 0.74 11.11 8.66
CA THR A 69 1.35 12.43 8.87
C THR A 69 2.11 12.94 7.64
#